data_AF-A0A2G4GEI0-F1
#
_entry.id   AF-A0A2G4GEI0-F1
#
_cell.length_a   1.000
_cell.length_b   1.000
_cell.length_c   1.000
_cell.angle_alpha   90.00
_cell.angle_beta   90.00
_cell.angle_gamma   90.00
#
_symmetry.space_group_name_H-M   'P 1'
#
loop_
_entity.id
_entity.type
_entity.pdbx_description
1 polymer ?
#
loop_
_entity_poly.entity_id
_entity_poly.type
_entity_poly.pdbx_seq_one_letter_code
_entity_poly.pdbx_strand_id
1 'polypeptide(L)'
;MIRRRPTQIFSLAFLDCICCGFGAVILIFVLSIDSREKEKLDALASLRTMMAAHLLDIAKLKNSKEDLDRSNARVATLVTDTRLRNDSIHALLDDLDRKLQLEKRGLEAMLVDIDELKKEIAARQKKPEIELKDVKPLPVGVPVGSNYIAFVIDTSGSMRDPNTGGLWAVAIRKIEEVLDVYPSIEGIQVLDADGRFVMGGGRNGGWLPDSPDTRQAIKRTLRRYDADTISNPVPGIYRAMRTLFDPKDENMRMGIYVFGDEFTETADPVLRRLDELNPADENGQRKVVINAVGFPTTIQFQFSMGNTGVKFANLMREITYQHGGAFIAVQDL
;
A
#
# COMPACT_ATOMS: atom_id res chain seq x y z
N MET A 1 115.78 29.93 67.49
CA MET A 1 114.43 29.76 68.06
C MET A 1 113.61 30.99 67.69
N ILE A 2 112.77 30.92 66.64
CA ILE A 2 111.99 32.07 66.17
C ILE A 2 110.72 32.19 67.01
N ARG A 3 110.55 33.34 67.66
CA ARG A 3 109.42 33.69 68.53
C ARG A 3 108.17 33.87 67.65
N ARG A 4 107.19 32.96 67.74
CA ARG A 4 105.88 33.11 67.06
C ARG A 4 105.13 34.29 67.71
N ARG A 5 104.64 35.23 66.90
CA ARG A 5 103.74 36.31 67.37
C ARG A 5 102.45 35.68 67.91
N PRO A 6 101.91 36.18 69.04
CA PRO A 6 100.63 35.72 69.53
C PRO A 6 99.55 36.08 68.51
N THR A 7 98.85 35.07 67.99
CA THR A 7 97.67 35.25 67.15
C THR A 7 96.60 35.92 67.99
N GLN A 8 96.29 37.19 67.70
CA GLN A 8 95.12 37.85 68.27
C GLN A 8 93.87 37.13 67.75
N ILE A 9 93.09 36.56 68.67
CA ILE A 9 91.90 35.74 68.39
C ILE A 9 90.81 36.57 67.69
N PHE A 10 90.83 37.90 67.85
CA PHE A 10 90.00 38.85 67.11
C PHE A 10 90.89 39.70 66.19
N SER A 11 91.04 39.28 64.93
CA SER A 11 91.76 40.04 63.88
C SER A 11 90.76 40.78 62.98
N LEU A 12 91.20 41.83 62.29
CA LEU A 12 90.34 42.58 61.34
C LEU A 12 89.77 41.65 60.23
N ALA A 13 90.58 40.70 59.76
CA ALA A 13 90.15 39.69 58.79
C ALA A 13 89.11 38.69 59.33
N PHE A 14 89.09 38.45 60.65
CA PHE A 14 88.04 37.63 61.29
C PHE A 14 86.69 38.36 61.33
N LEU A 15 86.71 39.69 61.58
CA LEU A 15 85.51 40.52 61.54
C LEU A 15 84.93 40.60 60.12
N ASP A 16 85.78 40.74 59.09
CA ASP A 16 85.36 40.75 57.69
C ASP A 16 84.74 39.41 57.26
N CYS A 17 85.30 38.28 57.71
CA CYS A 17 84.79 36.95 57.39
C CYS A 17 83.43 36.69 58.07
N ILE A 18 83.25 37.12 59.32
CA ILE A 18 81.95 37.02 60.02
C ILE A 18 80.92 37.94 59.37
N CYS A 19 81.29 39.18 59.02
CA CYS A 19 80.39 40.13 58.37
C CYS A 19 79.92 39.60 57.00
N CYS A 20 80.83 39.06 56.20
CA CYS A 20 80.50 38.44 54.92
C CYS A 20 79.62 37.18 55.08
N GLY A 21 79.96 36.31 56.04
CA GLY A 21 79.17 35.11 56.34
C GLY A 21 77.75 35.44 56.80
N PHE A 22 77.61 36.42 57.69
CA PHE A 22 76.31 36.89 58.17
C PHE A 22 75.49 37.56 57.05
N GLY A 23 76.14 38.36 56.20
CA GLY A 23 75.50 38.96 55.02
C GLY A 23 74.98 37.91 54.04
N ALA A 24 75.74 36.85 53.77
CA ALA A 24 75.31 35.74 52.92
C ALA A 24 74.11 34.99 53.52
N VAL A 25 74.11 34.75 54.84
CA VAL A 25 72.98 34.12 55.54
C VAL A 25 71.72 34.99 55.47
N ILE A 26 71.83 36.31 55.67
CA ILE A 26 70.70 37.24 55.53
C ILE A 26 70.16 37.20 54.09
N LEU A 27 71.03 37.24 53.09
CA LEU A 27 70.61 37.27 51.69
C LEU A 27 69.89 35.98 51.28
N ILE A 28 70.38 34.81 51.72
CA ILE A 28 69.70 33.53 51.53
C ILE A 28 68.34 33.52 52.25
N PHE A 29 68.27 34.06 53.46
CA PHE A 29 67.02 34.11 54.23
C PHE A 29 65.96 34.99 53.55
N VAL A 30 66.35 36.18 53.08
CA VAL A 30 65.45 37.10 52.36
C VAL A 30 64.97 36.48 51.05
N LEU A 31 65.87 35.90 50.25
CA LEU A 31 65.48 35.21 49.01
C LEU A 31 64.57 34.00 49.27
N SER A 32 64.82 33.25 50.35
CA SER A 32 63.98 32.12 50.76
C SER A 32 62.59 32.55 51.25
N ILE A 33 62.45 33.71 51.89
CA ILE A 33 61.14 34.25 52.27
C ILE A 33 60.37 34.68 51.02
N ASP A 34 60.99 35.47 50.14
CA ASP A 34 60.36 35.96 48.91
C ASP A 34 59.94 34.81 47.98
N SER A 35 60.77 33.76 47.86
CA SER A 35 60.42 32.58 47.08
C SER A 35 59.21 31.82 47.64
N ARG A 36 59.14 31.65 48.97
CA ARG A 36 58.01 30.99 49.64
C ARG A 36 56.72 31.80 49.55
N GLU A 37 56.82 33.12 49.55
CA GLU A 37 55.67 34.01 49.39
C GLU A 37 55.12 33.95 47.96
N LYS A 38 56.00 33.95 46.96
CA LYS A 38 55.62 33.74 45.54
C LYS A 38 54.97 32.39 45.30
N GLU A 39 55.56 31.30 45.79
CA GLU A 39 54.97 29.94 45.66
C GLU A 39 53.56 29.87 46.28
N LYS A 40 53.35 30.52 47.42
CA LYS A 40 52.03 30.61 48.05
C LYS A 40 51.03 31.40 47.20
N LEU A 41 51.45 32.53 46.64
CA LEU A 41 50.59 33.35 45.78
C LEU A 41 50.21 32.61 44.49
N ASP A 42 51.16 31.92 43.86
CA ASP A 42 50.93 31.11 42.66
C ASP A 42 50.01 29.91 42.95
N ALA A 43 50.23 29.22 44.09
CA ALA A 43 49.34 28.15 44.53
C ALA A 43 47.91 28.63 44.79
N LEU A 44 47.74 29.81 45.41
CA LEU A 44 46.42 30.43 45.63
C LEU A 44 45.76 30.85 44.31
N ALA A 45 46.52 31.37 43.36
CA ALA A 45 46.02 31.73 42.04
C ALA A 45 45.53 30.49 41.26
N SER A 46 46.32 29.42 41.27
CA SER A 46 45.97 28.13 40.66
C SER A 46 44.74 27.49 41.32
N LEU A 47 44.65 27.55 42.66
CA LEU A 47 43.47 27.06 43.38
C LEU A 47 42.21 27.85 42.98
N ARG A 48 42.30 29.17 42.84
CA ARG A 48 41.18 30.01 42.41
C ARG A 48 40.72 29.70 40.99
N THR A 49 41.63 29.49 40.04
CA THR A 49 41.27 29.12 38.66
C THR A 49 40.62 27.75 38.62
N MET A 50 41.15 26.78 39.36
CA MET A 50 40.55 25.44 39.47
C MET A 50 39.16 25.50 40.11
N MET A 51 38.99 26.29 41.18
CA MET A 51 37.70 26.46 41.83
C MET A 51 36.67 27.13 40.92
N ALA A 52 37.08 28.13 40.13
CA ALA A 52 36.22 28.77 39.13
C ALA A 52 35.81 27.80 38.01
N ALA A 53 36.73 26.95 37.54
CA ALA A 53 36.43 25.92 36.56
C ALA A 53 35.43 24.89 37.11
N HIS A 54 35.63 24.41 38.34
CA HIS A 54 34.70 23.49 38.99
C HIS A 54 33.31 24.09 39.20
N LEU A 55 33.21 25.37 39.56
CA LEU A 55 31.91 26.04 39.68
C LEU A 55 31.17 26.11 38.35
N LEU A 56 31.90 26.36 37.25
CA LEU A 56 31.32 26.33 35.90
C LEU A 56 30.84 24.92 35.52
N ASP A 57 31.61 23.89 35.83
CA ASP A 57 31.22 22.50 35.55
C ASP A 57 30.01 22.06 36.38
N ILE A 58 29.93 22.45 37.66
CA ILE A 58 28.75 22.22 38.49
C ILE A 58 27.51 22.90 37.88
N ALA A 59 27.65 24.14 37.40
CA ALA A 59 26.54 24.83 36.75
C ALA A 59 26.08 24.12 35.46
N LYS A 60 27.02 23.66 34.63
CA LYS A 60 26.72 22.87 33.42
C LYS A 60 26.01 21.55 33.75
N LEU A 61 26.52 20.82 34.75
CA LEU A 61 25.92 19.56 35.20
C LEU A 61 24.51 19.77 35.75
N LYS A 62 24.28 20.86 36.49
CA LYS A 62 22.95 21.20 37.00
C LYS A 62 21.96 21.47 35.86
N ASN A 63 22.35 22.27 34.87
CA ASN A 63 21.51 22.54 33.70
C ASN A 63 21.22 21.25 32.92
N SER A 64 22.24 20.42 32.68
CA SER A 64 22.06 19.14 31.99
C SER A 64 21.14 18.20 32.75
N LYS A 65 21.17 18.22 34.09
CA LYS A 65 20.25 17.44 34.92
C LYS A 65 18.82 17.94 34.78
N GLU A 66 18.59 19.25 34.82
CA GLU A 66 17.26 19.84 34.64
C GLU A 66 16.67 19.51 33.25
N ASP A 67 17.50 19.53 32.21
CA ASP A 67 17.08 19.16 30.86
C ASP A 67 16.75 17.67 30.73
N LEU A 68 17.55 16.81 31.38
CA LEU A 68 17.26 15.37 31.47
C LEU A 68 15.96 15.10 32.23
N ASP A 69 15.71 15.79 33.34
CA ASP A 69 14.48 15.65 34.13
C ASP A 69 13.25 16.07 33.30
N ARG A 70 13.36 17.17 32.53
CA ARG A 70 12.31 17.58 31.57
C ARG A 70 12.11 16.57 30.45
N SER A 71 13.18 15.98 29.92
CA SER A 71 13.09 14.94 28.91
C SER A 71 12.40 13.69 29.44
N ASN A 72 12.79 13.23 30.63
CA ASN A 72 12.19 12.07 31.29
C ASN A 72 10.71 12.29 31.60
N ALA A 73 10.31 13.49 32.04
CA ALA A 73 8.91 13.82 32.23
C ALA A 73 8.11 13.72 30.92
N ARG A 74 8.65 14.24 29.81
CA ARG A 74 8.03 14.14 28.48
C ARG A 74 7.90 12.69 28.01
N VAL A 75 8.95 11.90 28.17
CA VAL A 75 8.92 10.46 27.83
C VAL A 75 7.87 9.73 28.68
N ALA A 76 7.79 10.00 29.98
CA ALA A 76 6.78 9.39 30.85
C ALA A 76 5.34 9.72 30.41
N THR A 77 5.08 10.97 29.98
CA THR A 77 3.77 11.35 29.42
C THR A 77 3.47 10.64 28.10
N LEU A 78 4.45 10.53 27.20
CA LEU A 78 4.30 9.84 25.92
C LEU A 78 4.05 8.34 26.10
N VAL A 79 4.74 7.70 27.04
CA VAL A 79 4.53 6.28 27.37
C VAL A 79 3.11 6.05 27.89
N THR A 80 2.61 6.94 28.75
CA THR A 80 1.24 6.86 29.27
C THR A 80 0.21 7.03 28.15
N ASP A 81 0.37 8.04 27.29
CA ASP A 81 -0.53 8.27 26.14
C ASP A 81 -0.50 7.08 25.15
N THR A 82 0.69 6.56 24.86
CA THR A 82 0.83 5.39 23.97
C THR A 82 0.16 4.15 24.57
N ARG A 83 0.26 3.92 25.88
CA ARG A 83 -0.45 2.83 26.56
C ARG A 83 -1.96 2.98 26.43
N LEU A 84 -2.50 4.17 26.72
CA LEU A 84 -3.93 4.44 26.60
C LEU A 84 -4.45 4.24 25.17
N ARG A 85 -3.69 4.66 24.16
CA ARG A 85 -4.01 4.41 22.75
C ARG A 85 -3.97 2.93 22.42
N ASN A 86 -2.98 2.20 22.92
CA ASN A 86 -2.86 0.76 22.68
C ASN A 86 -4.03 0.00 23.31
N ASP A 87 -4.40 0.33 24.54
CA ASP A 87 -5.56 -0.25 25.23
C ASP A 87 -6.86 0.04 24.46
N SER A 88 -7.00 1.26 23.91
CA SER A 88 -8.14 1.64 23.08
C SER A 88 -8.20 0.85 21.76
N ILE A 89 -7.06 0.64 21.11
CA ILE A 89 -6.96 -0.18 19.89
C ILE A 89 -7.32 -1.63 20.19
N HIS A 90 -6.82 -2.19 21.29
CA HIS A 90 -7.16 -3.55 21.69
C HIS A 90 -8.66 -3.70 21.98
N ALA A 91 -9.28 -2.72 22.64
CA ALA A 91 -10.73 -2.74 22.86
C ALA A 91 -11.54 -2.67 21.55
N LEU A 92 -11.07 -1.89 20.56
CA LEU A 92 -11.68 -1.82 19.23
C LEU A 92 -11.51 -3.14 18.45
N LEU A 93 -10.34 -3.77 18.54
CA LEU A 93 -10.09 -5.08 17.93
C LEU A 93 -11.01 -6.15 18.53
N ASP A 94 -11.19 -6.16 19.85
CA ASP A 94 -12.10 -7.10 20.52
C ASP A 94 -13.57 -6.88 20.10
N ASP A 95 -14.00 -5.62 19.93
CA ASP A 95 -15.35 -5.31 19.43
C ASP A 95 -15.54 -5.76 17.98
N LEU A 96 -14.54 -5.53 17.12
CA LEU A 96 -14.56 -5.99 15.73
C LEU A 96 -14.57 -7.52 15.64
N ASP A 97 -13.77 -8.22 16.44
CA ASP A 97 -13.76 -9.67 16.47
C ASP A 97 -15.13 -10.22 16.90
N ARG A 98 -15.75 -9.63 17.94
CA ARG A 98 -17.12 -10.00 18.34
C ARG A 98 -18.13 -9.79 17.22
N LYS A 99 -18.07 -8.65 16.51
CA LYS A 99 -18.95 -8.39 15.36
C LYS A 99 -18.75 -9.39 14.24
N LEU A 100 -17.51 -9.71 13.91
CA LEU A 100 -17.17 -10.70 12.89
C LEU A 100 -17.68 -12.09 13.27
N GLN A 101 -17.53 -12.50 14.54
CA GLN A 101 -18.09 -13.76 15.03
C GLN A 101 -19.62 -13.77 14.97
N LEU A 102 -20.29 -12.65 15.25
CA LEU A 102 -21.74 -12.54 15.12
C LEU A 102 -22.19 -12.64 13.67
N GLU A 103 -21.53 -11.95 12.74
CA GLU A 103 -21.81 -12.04 11.31
C GLU A 103 -21.56 -13.46 10.79
N LYS A 104 -20.47 -14.11 11.20
CA LYS A 104 -20.17 -15.49 10.83
C LYS A 104 -21.26 -16.45 11.30
N ARG A 105 -21.74 -16.32 12.54
CA ARG A 105 -22.87 -17.11 13.04
C ARG A 105 -24.16 -16.82 12.29
N GLY A 106 -24.41 -15.55 11.94
CA GLY A 106 -25.54 -15.16 11.11
C GLY A 106 -25.50 -15.80 9.72
N LEU A 107 -24.32 -15.83 9.10
CA LEU A 107 -24.10 -16.49 7.82
C LEU A 107 -24.27 -18.01 7.93
N GLU A 108 -23.74 -18.64 8.97
CA GLU A 108 -23.92 -20.08 9.23
C GLU A 108 -25.40 -20.44 9.44
N ALA A 109 -26.15 -19.62 10.18
CA ALA A 109 -27.59 -19.82 10.36
C ALA A 109 -28.35 -19.68 9.03
N MET A 110 -28.04 -18.66 8.22
CA MET A 110 -28.63 -18.51 6.88
C MET A 110 -28.29 -19.68 5.95
N LEU A 111 -27.08 -20.26 6.05
CA LEU A 111 -26.70 -21.43 5.26
C LEU A 111 -27.51 -22.67 5.66
N VAL A 112 -27.78 -22.85 6.96
CA VAL A 112 -28.66 -23.93 7.45
C VAL A 112 -30.08 -23.73 6.95
N ASP A 113 -30.62 -22.50 7.04
CA ASP A 113 -31.95 -22.16 6.52
C ASP A 113 -32.05 -22.41 5.01
N ILE A 114 -31.00 -22.07 4.24
CA ILE A 114 -30.93 -22.35 2.80
C ILE A 114 -30.91 -23.86 2.53
N ASP A 115 -30.19 -24.66 3.32
CA ASP A 115 -30.16 -26.12 3.13
C ASP A 115 -31.50 -26.77 3.47
N GLU A 116 -32.21 -26.25 4.48
CA GLU A 116 -33.56 -26.66 4.83
C GLU A 116 -34.57 -26.28 3.73
N LEU A 117 -34.53 -25.04 3.23
CA LEU A 117 -35.32 -24.59 2.09
C LEU A 117 -35.02 -25.40 0.82
N LYS A 118 -33.75 -25.76 0.57
CA LYS A 118 -33.36 -26.63 -0.54
C LYS A 118 -33.95 -28.03 -0.41
N LYS A 119 -33.92 -28.61 0.80
CA LYS A 119 -34.57 -29.90 1.07
C LYS A 119 -36.07 -29.82 0.88
N GLU A 120 -36.70 -28.72 1.29
CA GLU A 120 -38.13 -28.50 1.10
C GLU A 120 -38.49 -28.32 -0.38
N ILE A 121 -37.70 -27.58 -1.15
CA ILE A 121 -37.84 -27.44 -2.61
C ILE A 121 -37.62 -28.80 -3.30
N ALA A 122 -36.61 -29.56 -2.91
CA ALA A 122 -36.33 -30.88 -3.47
C ALA A 122 -37.47 -31.89 -3.15
N ALA A 123 -38.07 -31.80 -1.97
CA ALA A 123 -39.23 -32.61 -1.59
C ALA A 123 -40.51 -32.21 -2.35
N ARG A 124 -40.68 -30.92 -2.67
CA ARG A 124 -41.79 -30.41 -3.49
C ARG A 124 -41.58 -30.67 -4.99
N GLN A 125 -40.33 -30.81 -5.45
CA GLN A 125 -39.98 -31.21 -6.81
C GLN A 125 -39.92 -32.74 -6.95
N LYS A 126 -41.07 -33.42 -6.81
CA LYS A 126 -41.27 -34.70 -7.51
C LYS A 126 -41.22 -34.40 -9.02
N LYS A 127 -40.05 -34.62 -9.63
CA LYS A 127 -39.77 -34.46 -11.06
C LYS A 127 -40.87 -35.09 -11.93
N PRO A 128 -41.53 -34.35 -12.84
CA PRO A 128 -41.72 -34.87 -14.18
C PRO A 128 -40.32 -35.04 -14.79
N GLU A 129 -40.08 -36.20 -15.39
CA GLU A 129 -38.90 -36.52 -16.17
C GLU A 129 -38.83 -35.54 -17.35
N ILE A 130 -38.05 -34.46 -17.19
CA ILE A 130 -37.71 -33.56 -18.29
C ILE A 130 -36.47 -34.16 -18.93
N GLU A 131 -36.65 -34.76 -20.10
CA GLU A 131 -35.58 -35.09 -21.02
C GLU A 131 -34.70 -33.83 -21.21
N LEU A 132 -33.44 -33.92 -20.81
CA LEU A 132 -32.43 -32.92 -21.13
C LEU A 132 -32.30 -32.90 -22.66
N LYS A 133 -32.95 -31.93 -23.31
CA LYS A 133 -32.72 -31.65 -24.73
C LYS A 133 -31.22 -31.42 -24.93
N ASP A 134 -30.68 -32.07 -25.95
CA ASP A 134 -29.31 -31.93 -26.42
C ASP A 134 -28.83 -30.48 -26.33
N VAL A 135 -27.82 -30.26 -25.49
CA VAL A 135 -27.14 -28.99 -25.33
C VAL A 135 -26.44 -28.68 -26.65
N LYS A 136 -26.97 -27.71 -27.40
CA LYS A 136 -26.25 -27.17 -28.56
C LYS A 136 -24.90 -26.64 -28.08
N PRO A 137 -23.78 -26.99 -28.74
CA PRO A 137 -22.48 -26.46 -28.38
C PRO A 137 -22.51 -24.92 -28.46
N LEU A 138 -21.92 -24.27 -27.45
CA LEU A 138 -21.63 -22.84 -27.45
C LEU A 138 -20.99 -22.45 -28.80
N PRO A 139 -21.32 -21.29 -29.39
CA PRO A 139 -20.66 -20.83 -30.60
C PRO A 139 -19.14 -20.83 -30.39
N VAL A 140 -18.43 -21.64 -31.17
CA VAL A 140 -16.98 -21.57 -31.27
C VAL A 140 -16.67 -20.34 -32.12
N GLY A 141 -16.60 -19.18 -31.46
CA GLY A 141 -16.32 -17.91 -32.12
C GLY A 141 -16.94 -16.72 -31.40
N VAL A 142 -16.21 -15.60 -31.40
CA VAL A 142 -16.70 -14.31 -30.92
C VAL A 142 -17.81 -13.82 -31.88
N PRO A 143 -19.00 -13.43 -31.39
CA PRO A 143 -20.10 -12.99 -32.25
C PRO A 143 -19.75 -11.65 -32.96
N VAL A 144 -19.61 -11.69 -34.28
CA VAL A 144 -19.09 -10.59 -35.12
C VAL A 144 -20.14 -9.51 -35.45
N GLY A 145 -21.12 -9.28 -34.58
CA GLY A 145 -22.29 -8.42 -34.86
C GLY A 145 -22.32 -7.04 -34.17
N SER A 146 -21.32 -6.70 -33.36
CA SER A 146 -21.28 -5.44 -32.61
C SER A 146 -20.58 -4.34 -33.40
N ASN A 147 -21.22 -3.17 -33.53
CA ASN A 147 -20.63 -1.95 -34.10
C ASN A 147 -20.07 -1.00 -33.02
N TYR A 148 -20.42 -1.22 -31.74
CA TYR A 148 -19.85 -0.48 -30.61
C TYR A 148 -19.21 -1.46 -29.62
N ILE A 149 -17.95 -1.23 -29.21
CA ILE A 149 -17.19 -2.15 -28.36
C ILE A 149 -16.68 -1.45 -27.11
N ALA A 150 -17.16 -1.89 -25.94
CA ALA A 150 -16.66 -1.45 -24.66
C ALA A 150 -15.79 -2.52 -24.00
N PHE A 151 -14.58 -2.17 -23.60
CA PHE A 151 -13.71 -3.01 -22.79
C PHE A 151 -13.89 -2.67 -21.32
N VAL A 152 -14.08 -3.67 -20.48
CA VAL A 152 -14.05 -3.56 -19.01
C VAL A 152 -12.86 -4.37 -18.54
N ILE A 153 -11.84 -3.71 -18.00
CA ILE A 153 -10.54 -4.33 -17.72
C ILE A 153 -10.29 -4.32 -16.23
N ASP A 154 -10.07 -5.50 -15.65
CA ASP A 154 -9.53 -5.62 -14.31
C ASP A 154 -8.06 -5.19 -14.30
N THR A 155 -7.78 -4.24 -13.43
CA THR A 155 -6.48 -3.61 -13.21
C THR A 155 -5.92 -3.90 -11.82
N SER A 156 -6.50 -4.91 -11.15
CA SER A 156 -6.06 -5.46 -9.88
C SER A 156 -4.59 -5.93 -9.92
N GLY A 157 -3.98 -6.06 -8.73
CA GLY A 157 -2.59 -6.50 -8.61
C GLY A 157 -2.29 -7.83 -9.29
N SER A 158 -3.23 -8.79 -9.33
CA SER A 158 -3.05 -10.10 -9.98
C SER A 158 -3.01 -9.99 -11.51
N MET A 159 -3.66 -8.97 -12.08
CA MET A 159 -3.68 -8.66 -13.51
C MET A 159 -2.45 -7.88 -13.99
N ARG A 160 -1.47 -7.63 -13.10
CA ARG A 160 -0.24 -6.89 -13.39
C ARG A 160 0.99 -7.79 -13.37
N ASP A 161 1.92 -7.53 -14.30
CA ASP A 161 3.21 -8.20 -14.34
C ASP A 161 4.08 -7.71 -13.16
N PRO A 162 4.54 -8.61 -12.26
CA PRO A 162 5.36 -8.24 -11.11
C PRO A 162 6.66 -7.50 -11.46
N ASN A 163 7.19 -7.69 -12.66
CA ASN A 163 8.45 -7.07 -13.08
C ASN A 163 8.27 -5.63 -13.56
N THR A 164 7.10 -5.30 -14.12
CA THR A 164 6.85 -3.99 -14.75
C THR A 164 5.81 -3.16 -14.02
N GLY A 165 4.96 -3.78 -13.19
CA GLY A 165 3.80 -3.15 -12.53
C GLY A 165 2.66 -2.78 -13.49
N GLY A 166 2.84 -2.99 -14.81
CA GLY A 166 1.83 -2.77 -15.82
C GLY A 166 0.93 -3.99 -16.03
N LEU A 167 -0.19 -3.80 -16.73
CA LEU A 167 -1.05 -4.91 -17.15
C LEU A 167 -0.26 -5.96 -17.97
N TRP A 168 -0.61 -7.24 -17.79
CA TRP A 168 -0.03 -8.32 -18.58
C TRP A 168 -0.07 -8.04 -20.08
N ALA A 169 1.05 -8.28 -20.76
CA ALA A 169 1.16 -8.00 -22.20
C ALA A 169 0.14 -8.81 -23.02
N VAL A 170 -0.26 -10.00 -22.56
CA VAL A 170 -1.33 -10.80 -23.19
C VAL A 170 -2.67 -10.08 -23.16
N ALA A 171 -3.02 -9.38 -22.08
CA ALA A 171 -4.30 -8.66 -22.01
C ALA A 171 -4.39 -7.58 -23.10
N ILE A 172 -3.31 -6.81 -23.27
CA ILE A 172 -3.22 -5.80 -24.34
C ILE A 172 -3.29 -6.45 -25.72
N ARG A 173 -2.58 -7.56 -25.95
CA ARG A 173 -2.63 -8.29 -27.23
C ARG A 173 -4.04 -8.81 -27.54
N LYS A 174 -4.76 -9.33 -26.54
CA LYS A 174 -6.12 -9.83 -26.71
C LYS A 174 -7.13 -8.73 -27.05
N ILE A 175 -6.93 -7.51 -26.54
CA ILE A 175 -7.71 -6.34 -26.98
C ILE A 175 -7.46 -6.05 -28.47
N GLU A 176 -6.19 -6.09 -28.91
CA GLU A 176 -5.84 -5.92 -30.33
C GLU A 176 -6.50 -6.99 -31.20
N GLU A 177 -6.38 -8.26 -30.82
CA GLU A 177 -7.02 -9.38 -31.53
C GLU A 177 -8.54 -9.22 -31.64
N VAL A 178 -9.20 -8.79 -30.55
CA VAL A 178 -10.65 -8.50 -30.59
C VAL A 178 -10.95 -7.41 -31.61
N LEU A 179 -10.24 -6.28 -31.55
CA LEU A 179 -10.47 -5.16 -32.47
C LEU A 179 -10.15 -5.49 -33.94
N ASP A 180 -9.24 -6.43 -34.19
CA ASP A 180 -8.86 -6.86 -35.54
C ASP A 180 -9.88 -7.83 -36.17
N VAL A 181 -10.67 -8.53 -35.35
CA VAL A 181 -11.75 -9.43 -35.82
C VAL A 181 -12.95 -8.66 -36.35
N TYR A 182 -13.19 -7.44 -35.88
CA TYR A 182 -14.34 -6.64 -36.30
C TYR A 182 -14.02 -5.78 -37.53
N PRO A 183 -14.73 -5.98 -38.65
CA PRO A 183 -14.43 -5.29 -39.91
C PRO A 183 -14.81 -3.79 -39.90
N SER A 184 -15.77 -3.39 -39.05
CA SER A 184 -16.21 -2.00 -38.92
C SER A 184 -16.72 -1.76 -37.51
N ILE A 185 -16.03 -0.89 -36.76
CA ILE A 185 -16.45 -0.44 -35.43
C ILE A 185 -16.71 1.07 -35.52
N GLU A 186 -17.88 1.51 -35.06
CA GLU A 186 -18.25 2.92 -35.00
C GLU A 186 -17.72 3.59 -33.72
N GLY A 187 -17.67 2.84 -32.62
CA GLY A 187 -17.23 3.35 -31.32
C GLY A 187 -16.48 2.33 -30.48
N ILE A 188 -15.37 2.77 -29.89
CA ILE A 188 -14.58 2.02 -28.90
C ILE A 188 -14.57 2.80 -27.59
N GLN A 189 -14.68 2.10 -26.47
CA GLN A 189 -14.48 2.69 -25.15
C GLN A 189 -13.82 1.69 -24.20
N VAL A 190 -13.10 2.19 -23.20
CA VAL A 190 -12.39 1.39 -22.21
C VAL A 190 -12.70 1.89 -20.81
N LEU A 191 -13.12 0.98 -19.95
CA LEU A 191 -13.40 1.17 -18.53
C LEU A 191 -12.52 0.22 -17.72
N ASP A 192 -12.18 0.63 -16.50
CA ASP A 192 -11.66 -0.29 -15.49
C ASP A 192 -12.81 -1.05 -14.80
N ALA A 193 -12.49 -2.08 -14.01
CA ALA A 193 -13.48 -2.92 -13.32
C ALA A 193 -14.38 -2.14 -12.33
N ASP A 194 -13.91 -1.01 -11.80
CA ASP A 194 -14.71 -0.11 -10.94
C ASP A 194 -15.65 0.80 -11.76
N GLY A 195 -15.52 0.81 -13.10
CA GLY A 195 -16.33 1.61 -14.02
C GLY A 195 -15.79 3.01 -14.30
N ARG A 196 -14.51 3.29 -14.01
CA ARG A 196 -13.87 4.54 -14.40
C ARG A 196 -13.49 4.47 -15.88
N PHE A 197 -13.78 5.52 -16.64
CA PHE A 197 -13.36 5.61 -18.04
C PHE A 197 -11.85 5.83 -18.11
N VAL A 198 -11.15 4.87 -18.73
CA VAL A 198 -9.69 4.88 -18.88
C VAL A 198 -9.27 5.91 -19.93
N MET A 199 -10.10 6.09 -20.95
CA MET A 199 -9.83 7.02 -22.05
C MET A 199 -10.56 8.36 -21.85
N GLY A 200 -9.97 9.45 -22.36
CA GLY A 200 -10.67 10.74 -22.50
C GLY A 200 -10.56 11.70 -21.31
N GLY A 201 -9.60 11.52 -20.41
CA GLY A 201 -9.18 12.55 -19.43
C GLY A 201 -10.29 13.05 -18.50
N GLY A 202 -11.19 12.17 -18.07
CA GLY A 202 -12.28 12.53 -17.15
C GLY A 202 -13.54 13.12 -17.82
N ARG A 203 -13.65 13.10 -19.16
CA ARG A 203 -14.94 13.34 -19.83
C ARG A 203 -15.86 12.13 -19.64
N ASN A 204 -17.13 12.40 -19.30
CA ASN A 204 -18.20 11.44 -19.02
C ASN A 204 -18.55 10.53 -20.22
N GLY A 205 -17.68 9.57 -20.56
CA GLY A 205 -18.09 8.30 -21.15
C GLY A 205 -18.71 8.36 -22.55
N GLY A 206 -18.13 9.11 -23.49
CA GLY A 206 -18.54 9.06 -24.90
C GLY A 206 -17.82 7.97 -25.68
N TRP A 207 -18.38 7.55 -26.81
CA TRP A 207 -17.71 6.63 -27.75
C TRP A 207 -16.54 7.31 -28.47
N LEU A 208 -15.41 6.62 -28.61
CA LEU A 208 -14.28 7.07 -29.42
C LEU A 208 -14.37 6.45 -30.82
N PRO A 209 -14.18 7.21 -31.91
CA PRO A 209 -14.20 6.65 -33.25
C PRO A 209 -13.08 5.63 -33.43
N ASP A 210 -13.37 4.52 -34.10
CA ASP A 210 -12.34 3.55 -34.44
C ASP A 210 -11.37 4.15 -35.48
N SER A 211 -10.10 4.25 -35.10
CA SER A 211 -9.02 4.70 -35.97
C SER A 211 -7.71 4.09 -35.49
N PRO A 212 -6.69 3.96 -36.36
CA PRO A 212 -5.36 3.50 -35.96
C PRO A 212 -4.80 4.31 -34.79
N ASP A 213 -5.05 5.63 -34.76
CA ASP A 213 -4.61 6.52 -33.68
C ASP A 213 -5.35 6.25 -32.37
N THR A 214 -6.67 6.02 -32.42
CA THR A 214 -7.48 5.62 -31.25
C THR A 214 -6.98 4.30 -30.68
N ARG A 215 -6.80 3.27 -31.52
CA ARG A 215 -6.32 1.94 -31.11
C ARG A 215 -4.93 2.04 -30.46
N GLN A 216 -4.01 2.79 -31.06
CA GLN A 216 -2.68 3.03 -30.48
C GLN A 216 -2.74 3.84 -29.18
N ALA A 217 -3.64 4.82 -29.06
CA ALA A 217 -3.83 5.58 -27.84
C ALA A 217 -4.30 4.68 -26.70
N ILE A 218 -5.28 3.80 -26.94
CA ILE A 218 -5.75 2.80 -25.97
C ILE A 218 -4.57 1.97 -25.45
N LYS A 219 -3.75 1.43 -26.36
CA LYS A 219 -2.56 0.64 -26.00
C LYS A 219 -1.59 1.40 -25.11
N ARG A 220 -1.27 2.65 -25.45
CA ARG A 220 -0.34 3.48 -24.68
C ARG A 220 -0.91 3.83 -23.30
N THR A 221 -2.20 4.13 -23.22
CA THR A 221 -2.88 4.46 -21.96
C THR A 221 -2.91 3.25 -21.05
N LEU A 222 -3.35 2.08 -21.53
CA LEU A 222 -3.43 0.86 -20.73
C LEU A 222 -2.07 0.40 -20.18
N ARG A 223 -0.99 0.56 -20.94
CA ARG A 223 0.37 0.26 -20.47
C ARG A 223 0.81 1.12 -19.29
N ARG A 224 0.24 2.31 -19.13
CA ARG A 224 0.62 3.30 -18.12
C ARG A 224 -0.46 3.48 -17.05
N TYR A 225 -1.58 2.80 -17.17
CA TYR A 225 -2.71 2.96 -16.27
C TYR A 225 -2.39 2.30 -14.93
N ASP A 226 -2.28 3.12 -13.88
CA ASP A 226 -1.81 2.75 -12.55
C ASP A 226 -2.92 2.70 -11.51
N ALA A 227 -4.16 3.06 -11.87
CA ALA A 227 -5.28 2.94 -10.96
C ALA A 227 -5.55 1.47 -10.66
N ASP A 228 -5.63 1.16 -9.37
CA ASP A 228 -5.98 -0.16 -8.87
C ASP A 228 -7.51 -0.31 -8.79
N THR A 229 -7.99 -1.54 -8.98
CA THR A 229 -9.41 -1.89 -8.92
C THR A 229 -9.64 -3.02 -7.94
N ILE A 230 -10.85 -3.08 -7.39
CA ILE A 230 -11.28 -4.26 -6.64
C ILE A 230 -11.53 -5.35 -7.69
N SER A 231 -10.98 -6.55 -7.51
CA SER A 231 -11.09 -7.70 -8.44
C SER A 231 -12.53 -8.22 -8.57
N ASN A 232 -13.39 -7.40 -9.16
CA ASN A 232 -14.81 -7.61 -9.41
C ASN A 232 -15.23 -6.79 -10.64
N PRO A 233 -15.54 -7.42 -11.78
CA PRO A 233 -15.86 -6.72 -13.02
C PRO A 233 -17.28 -6.11 -13.05
N VAL A 234 -18.15 -6.46 -12.09
CA VAL A 234 -19.58 -6.14 -12.13
C VAL A 234 -19.89 -4.63 -12.18
N PRO A 235 -19.25 -3.77 -11.36
CA PRO A 235 -19.47 -2.33 -11.43
C PRO A 235 -19.17 -1.74 -12.81
N GLY A 236 -18.05 -2.16 -13.42
CA GLY A 236 -17.64 -1.75 -14.76
C GLY A 236 -18.63 -2.17 -15.85
N ILE A 237 -19.14 -3.41 -15.79
CA ILE A 237 -20.18 -3.89 -16.71
C ILE A 237 -21.44 -3.03 -16.59
N TYR A 238 -21.94 -2.82 -15.37
CA TYR A 238 -23.13 -1.99 -15.14
C TYR A 238 -22.94 -0.56 -15.62
N ARG A 239 -21.76 0.01 -15.38
CA ARG A 239 -21.45 1.38 -15.80
C ARG A 239 -21.40 1.50 -17.31
N ALA A 240 -20.78 0.53 -17.99
CA ALA A 240 -20.76 0.47 -19.45
C ALA A 240 -22.19 0.40 -20.01
N MET A 241 -23.01 -0.54 -19.53
CA MET A 241 -24.39 -0.70 -19.99
C MET A 241 -25.24 0.55 -19.75
N ARG A 242 -25.12 1.21 -18.59
CA ARG A 242 -25.96 2.38 -18.28
C ARG A 242 -25.54 3.66 -18.99
N THR A 243 -24.25 3.80 -19.31
CA THR A 243 -23.70 5.07 -19.80
C THR A 243 -23.53 5.06 -21.32
N LEU A 244 -23.11 3.92 -21.87
CA LEU A 244 -22.72 3.84 -23.27
C LEU A 244 -23.83 3.34 -24.19
N PHE A 245 -24.70 2.46 -23.71
CA PHE A 245 -25.81 1.95 -24.49
C PHE A 245 -26.91 3.02 -24.63
N ASP A 246 -27.22 3.41 -25.87
CA ASP A 246 -28.36 4.28 -26.16
C ASP A 246 -29.56 3.45 -26.64
N PRO A 247 -30.64 3.34 -25.85
CA PRO A 247 -31.82 2.58 -26.26
C PRO A 247 -32.59 3.22 -27.44
N LYS A 248 -32.33 4.50 -27.75
CA LYS A 248 -32.97 5.22 -28.86
C LYS A 248 -32.32 4.96 -30.21
N ASP A 249 -31.08 4.48 -30.22
CA ASP A 249 -30.39 4.10 -31.44
C ASP A 249 -30.73 2.65 -31.80
N GLU A 250 -31.59 2.47 -32.81
CA GLU A 250 -32.04 1.15 -33.25
C GLU A 250 -30.93 0.34 -33.96
N ASN A 251 -29.90 1.02 -34.49
CA ASN A 251 -28.78 0.40 -35.18
C ASN A 251 -27.63 0.06 -34.23
N MET A 252 -27.67 0.55 -33.00
CA MET A 252 -26.65 0.25 -32.00
C MET A 252 -26.68 -1.23 -31.61
N ARG A 253 -25.54 -1.90 -31.78
CA ARG A 253 -25.24 -3.25 -31.31
C ARG A 253 -23.96 -3.19 -30.49
N MET A 254 -24.12 -3.26 -29.17
CA MET A 254 -23.02 -3.05 -28.23
C MET A 254 -22.42 -4.39 -27.80
N GLY A 255 -21.11 -4.55 -27.94
CA GLY A 255 -20.33 -5.64 -27.38
C GLY A 255 -19.58 -5.16 -26.14
N ILE A 256 -19.77 -5.83 -25.01
CA ILE A 256 -18.95 -5.62 -23.81
C ILE A 256 -17.93 -6.75 -23.74
N TYR A 257 -16.66 -6.41 -23.55
CA TYR A 257 -15.59 -7.38 -23.34
C TYR A 257 -14.99 -7.21 -21.96
N VAL A 258 -15.22 -8.21 -21.12
CA VAL A 258 -14.74 -8.21 -19.74
C VAL A 258 -13.42 -8.97 -19.68
N PHE A 259 -12.38 -8.32 -19.19
CA PHE A 259 -11.06 -8.88 -18.98
C PHE A 259 -10.82 -8.96 -17.48
N GLY A 260 -10.63 -10.16 -16.94
CA GLY A 260 -10.39 -10.33 -15.51
C GLY A 260 -10.07 -11.76 -15.12
N ASP A 261 -9.80 -11.96 -13.84
CA ASP A 261 -9.35 -13.22 -13.27
C ASP A 261 -10.07 -13.59 -11.97
N GLU A 262 -10.89 -12.69 -11.42
CA GLU A 262 -11.47 -12.88 -10.10
C GLU A 262 -12.89 -12.31 -9.97
N PHE A 263 -13.70 -13.00 -9.15
CA PHE A 263 -15.00 -12.54 -8.71
C PHE A 263 -15.26 -13.00 -7.27
N THR A 264 -15.64 -12.06 -6.41
CA THR A 264 -15.74 -12.28 -4.96
C THR A 264 -17.18 -12.36 -4.45
N GLU A 265 -18.15 -11.78 -5.16
CA GLU A 265 -19.57 -11.72 -4.75
C GLU A 265 -20.36 -13.02 -5.09
N THR A 266 -21.68 -12.96 -4.98
CA THR A 266 -22.62 -14.03 -5.39
C THR A 266 -23.13 -13.81 -6.81
N ALA A 267 -23.21 -14.89 -7.60
CA ALA A 267 -23.56 -14.81 -9.01
C ALA A 267 -25.05 -14.50 -9.26
N ASP A 268 -25.97 -15.08 -8.49
CA ASP A 268 -27.43 -14.98 -8.77
C ASP A 268 -27.98 -13.55 -8.77
N PRO A 269 -27.60 -12.64 -7.84
CA PRO A 269 -28.02 -11.24 -7.89
C PRO A 269 -27.48 -10.52 -9.13
N VAL A 270 -26.26 -10.84 -9.55
CA VAL A 270 -25.60 -10.23 -10.71
C VAL A 270 -26.30 -10.64 -12.00
N LEU A 271 -26.55 -11.94 -12.19
CA LEU A 271 -27.24 -12.48 -13.35
C LEU A 271 -28.64 -11.85 -13.52
N ARG A 272 -29.45 -11.85 -12.44
CA ARG A 272 -30.78 -11.23 -12.47
C ARG A 272 -30.74 -9.76 -12.82
N ARG A 273 -29.76 -9.01 -12.29
CA ARG A 273 -29.66 -7.58 -12.55
C ARG A 273 -29.18 -7.28 -13.98
N LEU A 274 -28.30 -8.09 -14.54
CA LEU A 274 -27.90 -7.97 -15.94
C LEU A 274 -29.06 -8.32 -16.89
N ASP A 275 -29.86 -9.31 -16.53
CA ASP A 275 -31.09 -9.65 -17.26
C ASP A 275 -32.07 -8.47 -17.32
N GLU A 276 -32.30 -7.79 -16.21
CA GLU A 276 -33.14 -6.59 -16.14
C GLU A 276 -32.59 -5.43 -16.98
N LEU A 277 -31.26 -5.26 -17.03
CA LEU A 277 -30.62 -4.16 -17.76
C LEU A 277 -30.53 -4.39 -19.26
N ASN A 278 -30.60 -5.65 -19.71
CA ASN A 278 -30.49 -6.02 -21.12
C ASN A 278 -31.49 -7.13 -21.43
N PRO A 279 -32.80 -6.84 -21.39
CA PRO A 279 -33.83 -7.85 -21.61
C PRO A 279 -33.72 -8.46 -23.01
N ALA A 280 -34.04 -9.75 -23.11
CA ALA A 280 -34.15 -10.43 -24.39
C ALA A 280 -35.43 -10.00 -25.14
N ASP A 281 -35.34 -9.88 -26.46
CA ASP A 281 -36.50 -9.65 -27.32
C ASP A 281 -37.32 -10.94 -27.53
N GLU A 282 -38.39 -10.85 -28.33
CA GLU A 282 -39.28 -11.98 -28.64
C GLU A 282 -38.55 -13.18 -29.30
N ASN A 283 -37.39 -12.93 -29.91
CA ASN A 283 -36.55 -13.94 -30.55
C ASN A 283 -35.40 -14.43 -29.64
N GLY A 284 -35.36 -13.98 -28.38
CA GLY A 284 -34.29 -14.29 -27.45
C GLY A 284 -32.99 -13.53 -27.71
N GLN A 285 -32.98 -12.56 -28.63
CA GLN A 285 -31.80 -11.75 -28.92
C GLN A 285 -31.71 -10.56 -27.97
N ARG A 286 -30.48 -10.18 -27.63
CA ARG A 286 -30.20 -9.06 -26.75
C ARG A 286 -29.42 -7.99 -27.52
N LYS A 287 -29.69 -6.72 -27.20
CA LYS A 287 -29.05 -5.58 -27.85
C LYS A 287 -27.60 -5.39 -27.41
N VAL A 288 -27.28 -5.83 -26.19
CA VAL A 288 -25.92 -5.87 -25.66
C VAL A 288 -25.44 -7.31 -25.59
N VAL A 289 -24.29 -7.59 -26.20
CA VAL A 289 -23.62 -8.89 -26.14
C VAL A 289 -22.47 -8.81 -25.15
N ILE A 290 -22.40 -9.72 -24.19
CA ILE A 290 -21.35 -9.72 -23.16
C ILE A 290 -20.38 -10.87 -23.41
N ASN A 291 -19.15 -10.51 -23.71
CA ASN A 291 -18.01 -11.39 -23.93
C ASN A 291 -17.03 -11.29 -22.77
N ALA A 292 -16.21 -12.32 -22.60
CA ALA A 292 -15.31 -12.41 -21.48
C ALA A 292 -13.99 -13.10 -21.83
N VAL A 293 -12.90 -12.56 -21.31
CA VAL A 293 -11.55 -13.11 -21.40
C VAL A 293 -11.05 -13.34 -19.97
N GLY A 294 -10.95 -14.60 -19.58
CA GLY A 294 -10.50 -15.03 -18.26
C GLY A 294 -8.99 -15.27 -18.24
N PHE A 295 -8.30 -14.69 -17.27
CA PHE A 295 -6.85 -14.87 -17.08
C PHE A 295 -6.57 -15.86 -15.96
N PRO A 296 -5.56 -16.74 -16.09
CA PRO A 296 -5.31 -17.80 -15.13
C PRO A 296 -4.46 -17.33 -13.93
N THR A 297 -4.33 -16.01 -13.71
CA THR A 297 -3.48 -15.39 -12.68
C THR A 297 -3.85 -15.82 -11.27
N THR A 298 -5.13 -15.83 -10.90
CA THR A 298 -5.58 -16.32 -9.58
C THR A 298 -5.58 -17.84 -9.44
N ILE A 299 -5.55 -18.58 -10.56
CA ILE A 299 -5.59 -20.05 -10.58
C ILE A 299 -4.16 -20.63 -10.57
N GLN A 300 -3.22 -20.01 -11.28
CA GLN A 300 -1.83 -20.45 -11.41
C GLN A 300 -0.96 -19.97 -10.25
N PHE A 301 -1.14 -18.74 -9.79
CA PHE A 301 -0.45 -18.22 -8.62
C PHE A 301 -1.35 -18.49 -7.40
N GLN A 302 -0.92 -19.41 -6.52
CA GLN A 302 -1.60 -19.88 -5.28
C GLN A 302 -1.92 -18.78 -4.23
N PHE A 303 -2.10 -17.52 -4.66
CA PHE A 303 -2.40 -16.37 -3.80
C PHE A 303 -3.86 -16.31 -3.35
N SER A 304 -4.78 -17.07 -3.95
CA SER A 304 -6.17 -17.11 -3.48
C SER A 304 -6.41 -18.34 -2.60
N MET A 305 -6.54 -18.11 -1.29
CA MET A 305 -7.18 -19.01 -0.33
C MET A 305 -8.69 -19.22 -0.61
N GLY A 306 -9.19 -18.82 -1.80
CA GLY A 306 -10.58 -18.94 -2.21
C GLY A 306 -10.74 -19.42 -3.66
N ASN A 307 -11.86 -20.08 -3.94
CA ASN A 307 -12.26 -20.49 -5.30
C ASN A 307 -12.69 -19.28 -6.18
N THR A 308 -12.10 -18.10 -6.00
CA THR A 308 -12.58 -16.84 -6.61
C THR A 308 -12.34 -16.77 -8.11
N GLY A 309 -11.23 -17.32 -8.62
CA GLY A 309 -11.02 -17.51 -10.07
C GLY A 309 -12.00 -18.50 -10.70
N VAL A 310 -12.34 -19.57 -9.98
CA VAL A 310 -13.38 -20.53 -10.42
C VAL A 310 -14.77 -19.87 -10.41
N LYS A 311 -15.06 -19.04 -9.40
CA LYS A 311 -16.29 -18.24 -9.35
C LYS A 311 -16.39 -17.28 -10.54
N PHE A 312 -15.29 -16.60 -10.90
CA PHE A 312 -15.24 -15.74 -12.08
C PHE A 312 -15.55 -16.53 -13.35
N ALA A 313 -14.85 -17.65 -13.58
CA ALA A 313 -15.08 -18.47 -14.77
C ALA A 313 -16.53 -18.97 -14.87
N ASN A 314 -17.11 -19.42 -13.75
CA ASN A 314 -18.50 -19.87 -13.70
C ASN A 314 -19.48 -18.73 -13.98
N LEU A 315 -19.29 -17.57 -13.36
CA LEU A 315 -20.12 -16.37 -13.58
C LEU A 315 -20.05 -15.93 -15.03
N MET A 316 -18.84 -15.74 -15.57
CA MET A 316 -18.65 -15.24 -16.92
C MET A 316 -19.13 -16.24 -17.97
N ARG A 317 -19.02 -17.55 -17.72
CA ARG A 317 -19.60 -18.57 -18.60
C ARG A 317 -21.13 -18.47 -18.65
N GLU A 318 -21.78 -18.23 -17.51
CA GLU A 318 -23.23 -18.07 -17.45
C GLU A 318 -23.68 -16.75 -18.11
N ILE A 319 -23.00 -15.63 -17.79
CA ILE A 319 -23.28 -14.32 -18.39
C ILE A 319 -23.13 -14.38 -19.91
N THR A 320 -22.02 -14.91 -20.41
CA THR A 320 -21.76 -14.99 -21.86
C THR A 320 -22.79 -15.87 -22.55
N TYR A 321 -23.18 -16.99 -21.94
CA TYR A 321 -24.23 -17.85 -22.46
C TYR A 321 -25.60 -17.14 -22.53
N GLN A 322 -26.02 -16.48 -21.46
CA GLN A 322 -27.32 -15.79 -21.39
C GLN A 322 -27.39 -14.51 -22.24
N HIS A 323 -26.24 -13.87 -22.47
CA HIS A 323 -26.12 -12.63 -23.24
C HIS A 323 -25.54 -12.83 -24.64
N GLY A 324 -25.52 -14.07 -25.15
CA GLY A 324 -25.17 -14.38 -26.53
C GLY A 324 -23.71 -14.11 -26.92
N GLY A 325 -22.82 -14.03 -25.93
CA GLY A 325 -21.38 -13.82 -26.12
C GLY A 325 -20.56 -15.10 -25.98
N ALA A 326 -19.24 -14.92 -25.91
CA ALA A 326 -18.27 -16.00 -25.74
C ALA A 326 -17.36 -15.77 -24.53
N PHE A 327 -17.04 -16.86 -23.82
CA PHE A 327 -16.03 -16.89 -22.76
C PHE A 327 -14.74 -17.55 -23.29
N ILE A 328 -13.63 -16.83 -23.21
CA ILE A 328 -12.30 -17.29 -23.63
C ILE A 328 -11.41 -17.38 -22.40
N ALA A 329 -10.95 -18.59 -22.08
CA ALA A 329 -9.93 -18.79 -21.04
C ALA A 329 -8.53 -18.71 -21.65
N VAL A 330 -7.72 -17.77 -21.18
CA VAL A 330 -6.31 -17.63 -21.55
C VAL A 330 -5.51 -18.71 -20.83
N GLN A 331 -4.63 -19.41 -21.55
CA GLN A 331 -3.79 -20.48 -20.98
C GLN A 331 -2.45 -19.95 -20.44
N ASP A 332 -1.87 -18.93 -21.09
CA ASP A 332 -0.54 -18.39 -20.80
C ASP A 332 -0.54 -16.84 -20.73
N LEU A 333 0.30 -16.29 -19.84
CA LEU A 333 0.47 -14.85 -19.56
C LEU A 333 1.71 -14.23 -20.23
#